data_AF-A0A2K4FRW4-F1
#
_entry.id   AF-A0A2K4FRW4-F1
#
_cell.length_a   1.000
_cell.length_b   1.000
_cell.length_c   1.000
_cell.angle_alpha   90.00
_cell.angle_beta   90.00
_cell.angle_gamma   90.00
#
_symmetry.space_group_name_H-M   'P 1'
#
loop_
_entity.id
_entity.type
_entity.pdbx_description
1 polymer ?
#
loop_
_entity_poly.entity_id
_entity_poly.type
_entity_poly.pdbx_seq_one_letter_code
_entity_poly.pdbx_strand_id
1 'polypeptide(L)' 'LLPPKHFLVDTSSVSVEVAAQTASLASGNADRDAHVKSADVLDVENDPTTAFRSTSAAISVIKQS' A
#
# COMPACT_ATOMS: atom_id res chain seq x y z
N LEU A 1 -24.01 35.97 -9.91
CA LEU A 1 -22.61 35.65 -9.56
C LEU A 1 -22.41 34.16 -9.85
N LEU A 2 -21.52 33.77 -10.77
CA LEU A 2 -21.23 32.35 -10.98
C LEU A 2 -20.48 31.80 -9.76
N PRO A 3 -20.75 30.57 -9.31
CA PRO A 3 -19.97 29.97 -8.24
C PRO A 3 -18.50 29.82 -8.66
N PRO A 4 -17.55 29.91 -7.72
CA PRO A 4 -16.15 29.66 -8.02
C PRO A 4 -16.01 28.24 -8.59
N LYS A 5 -15.36 28.13 -9.74
CA LYS A 5 -14.96 26.85 -10.32
C LYS A 5 -13.95 26.21 -9.36
N HIS A 6 -14.42 25.38 -8.45
CA HIS A 6 -13.55 24.41 -7.79
C HIS A 6 -13.11 23.46 -8.90
N PHE A 7 -11.82 23.45 -9.21
CA PHE A 7 -11.25 22.43 -10.07
C PHE A 7 -11.31 21.12 -9.28
N LEU A 8 -12.42 20.39 -9.43
CA LEU A 8 -12.53 19.06 -8.86
C LEU A 8 -11.49 18.20 -9.58
N VAL A 9 -10.45 17.83 -8.87
CA VAL A 9 -9.47 16.89 -9.41
C VAL A 9 -10.15 15.54 -9.45
N ASP A 10 -10.41 15.03 -10.66
CA ASP A 10 -10.87 13.66 -10.82
C ASP A 10 -9.71 12.72 -10.47
N THR A 11 -9.92 11.93 -9.43
CA THR A 11 -8.95 10.95 -8.93
C THR A 11 -9.29 9.53 -9.38
N SER A 12 -10.34 9.36 -10.19
CA SER A 12 -10.79 8.03 -10.63
C SER A 12 -9.71 7.23 -11.38
N SER A 13 -8.77 7.91 -12.01
CA SER A 13 -7.62 7.31 -12.73
C SER A 13 -6.38 7.12 -11.87
N VAL A 14 -6.35 7.65 -10.63
CA VAL A 14 -5.22 7.49 -9.72
C VAL A 14 -5.30 6.11 -9.08
N SER A 15 -4.29 5.29 -9.33
CA SER A 15 -4.19 3.95 -8.76
C SER A 15 -2.77 3.63 -8.31
N VAL A 16 -2.68 2.77 -7.30
CA VAL A 16 -1.43 2.18 -6.81
C VAL A 16 -1.65 0.69 -6.66
N GLU A 17 -0.75 -0.08 -7.26
CA GLU A 17 -0.66 -1.53 -7.10
C GLU A 17 0.76 -1.89 -6.73
N VAL A 18 0.91 -2.69 -5.68
CA VAL A 18 2.20 -3.13 -5.17
C VAL A 18 2.11 -4.62 -4.87
N ALA A 19 3.12 -5.37 -5.28
CA ALA A 19 3.32 -6.76 -4.90
C ALA A 19 4.72 -6.92 -4.32
N ALA A 20 4.84 -7.74 -3.29
CA ALA A 20 6.10 -8.10 -2.67
C ALA A 20 6.15 -9.59 -2.38
N GLN A 21 7.34 -10.17 -2.45
CA GLN A 21 7.56 -11.54 -2.00
C GLN A 21 7.45 -11.57 -0.48
N THR A 22 6.54 -12.36 0.07
CA THR A 22 6.33 -12.45 1.53
C THR A 22 7.61 -12.90 2.24
N ALA A 23 8.40 -13.79 1.61
CA ALA A 23 9.69 -14.27 2.11
C ALA A 23 10.79 -13.20 2.22
N SER A 24 10.63 -12.04 1.56
CA SER A 24 11.59 -10.93 1.60
C SER A 24 11.58 -10.12 2.90
N LEU A 25 10.65 -10.42 3.82
CA LEU A 25 10.61 -9.81 5.15
C LEU A 25 11.98 -9.92 5.84
N ALA A 26 12.52 -8.78 6.21
CA ALA A 26 13.78 -8.66 6.93
C ALA A 26 13.61 -7.58 7.98
N SER A 27 13.63 -7.98 9.25
CA SER A 27 13.35 -7.09 10.37
C SER A 27 14.61 -6.79 11.20
N GLY A 28 15.75 -7.38 10.82
CA GLY A 28 17.03 -7.24 11.50
C GLY A 28 17.26 -8.25 12.64
N ASN A 29 16.34 -9.21 12.83
CA ASN A 29 16.50 -10.32 13.78
C ASN A 29 16.11 -11.63 13.08
N ALA A 30 17.08 -12.50 12.87
CA ALA A 30 16.92 -13.75 12.12
C ALA A 30 15.91 -14.71 12.76
N ASP A 31 15.89 -14.84 14.09
CA ASP A 31 14.98 -15.77 14.78
C ASP A 31 13.52 -15.31 14.65
N ARG A 32 13.29 -13.99 14.76
CA ARG A 32 11.96 -13.41 14.50
C ARG A 32 11.57 -13.59 13.05
N ASP A 33 12.47 -13.34 12.11
CA ASP A 33 12.19 -13.49 10.67
C ASP A 33 11.81 -14.94 10.33
N ALA A 34 12.50 -15.93 10.92
CA ALA A 34 12.16 -17.35 10.77
C ALA A 34 10.77 -17.67 11.34
N HIS A 35 10.44 -17.16 12.53
CA HIS A 35 9.13 -17.39 13.13
C HIS A 35 8.00 -16.74 12.31
N VAL A 36 8.15 -15.49 11.89
CA VAL A 36 7.12 -14.76 11.13
C VAL A 36 6.90 -15.34 9.74
N LYS A 37 7.93 -15.92 9.09
CA LYS A 37 7.78 -16.57 7.78
C LYS A 37 7.12 -17.94 7.83
N SER A 38 7.00 -18.54 9.02
CA SER A 38 6.44 -19.88 9.18
C SER A 38 4.95 -19.96 8.83
N ALA A 39 4.46 -21.20 8.66
CA ALA A 39 3.07 -21.53 8.39
C ALA A 39 2.06 -21.00 9.44
N ASP A 40 2.52 -20.71 10.65
CA ASP A 40 1.65 -20.22 11.73
C ASP A 40 1.33 -18.72 11.61
N VAL A 41 2.06 -17.95 10.78
CA VAL A 41 1.93 -16.49 10.70
C VAL A 41 1.72 -15.99 9.28
N LEU A 42 2.75 -16.02 8.44
CA LEU A 42 2.68 -15.53 7.05
C LEU A 42 2.64 -16.66 6.02
N ASP A 43 2.99 -17.88 6.41
CA ASP A 43 2.97 -19.08 5.56
C ASP A 43 3.55 -18.86 4.16
N VAL A 44 4.82 -18.41 4.10
CA VAL A 44 5.43 -17.95 2.83
C VAL A 44 5.51 -19.01 1.74
N GLU A 45 5.38 -20.29 2.10
CA GLU A 45 5.36 -21.39 1.16
C GLU A 45 4.00 -21.51 0.44
N ASN A 46 2.88 -21.28 1.15
CA ASN A 46 1.54 -21.32 0.56
C ASN A 46 1.05 -19.93 0.09
N ASP A 47 1.50 -18.85 0.75
CA ASP A 47 1.17 -17.45 0.45
C ASP A 47 2.43 -16.63 0.08
N PRO A 48 3.10 -16.94 -1.05
CA PRO A 48 4.42 -16.40 -1.38
C PRO A 48 4.43 -14.92 -1.77
N THR A 49 3.26 -14.34 -2.08
CA THR A 49 3.13 -12.95 -2.51
C THR A 49 2.09 -12.22 -1.69
N THR A 50 2.47 -11.08 -1.13
CA THR A 50 1.54 -10.12 -0.54
C THR A 50 1.31 -8.98 -1.52
N ALA A 51 0.05 -8.58 -1.72
CA ALA A 51 -0.32 -7.52 -2.65
C ALA A 51 -1.21 -6.46 -2.02
N PHE A 52 -1.07 -5.23 -2.48
CA PHE A 52 -1.92 -4.10 -2.15
C PHE A 52 -2.47 -3.48 -3.43
N ARG A 53 -3.78 -3.19 -3.44
CA ARG A 53 -4.46 -2.49 -4.53
C ARG A 53 -5.30 -1.35 -3.96
N SER A 54 -5.01 -0.13 -4.38
CA SER A 54 -5.79 1.04 -3.98
C SER A 54 -7.23 0.96 -4.49
N THR A 55 -8.19 1.39 -3.68
CA THR A 55 -9.61 1.48 -4.07
C THR A 55 -10.07 2.91 -4.34
N SER A 56 -9.34 3.90 -3.83
CA SER A 56 -9.58 5.33 -4.08
C SER A 56 -8.33 6.15 -3.72
N ALA A 57 -8.29 7.40 -4.18
CA ALA A 57 -7.25 8.36 -3.84
C ALA A 57 -7.89 9.73 -3.53
N ALA A 58 -7.22 10.52 -2.68
CA ALA A 58 -7.61 11.88 -2.37
C ALA A 58 -6.40 12.79 -2.49
N ILE A 59 -6.58 13.94 -3.15
CA ILE A 59 -5.54 14.96 -3.27
C ILE A 59 -5.90 16.09 -2.31
N SER A 60 -4.98 16.38 -1.39
CA SER A 60 -5.06 17.57 -0.54
C SER A 60 -4.10 18.64 -1.06
N VAL A 61 -4.63 19.83 -1.32
CA VAL A 61 -3.82 21.01 -1.65
C VAL A 61 -3.38 21.66 -0.34
N ILE A 62 -2.10 21.54 -0.01
CA ILE A 62 -1.50 22.33 1.07
C ILE A 62 -1.38 23.79 0.61
N LYS A 63 -1.96 24.72 1.38
CA LYS A 63 -1.78 26.17 1.16
C LYS A 63 -0.28 26.48 1.28
N GLN A 64 0.35 26.93 0.20
CA GLN A 64 1.66 27.58 0.29
C GLN A 64 1.50 28.86 1.13
N SER A 65 2.37 29.01 2.13
CA SER A 65 2.42 30.17 3.02
C SER A 65 3.01 31.38 2.32
#